data_AF-A0A7S0WNG5-F1
#
_entry.id   AF-A0A7S0WNG5-F1
#
_cell.length_a   1.000
_cell.length_b   1.000
_cell.length_c   1.000
_cell.angle_alpha   90.00
_cell.angle_beta   90.00
_cell.angle_gamma   90.00
#
_symmetry.space_group_name_H-M   'P 1'
#
loop_
_entity.id
_entity.type
_entity.pdbx_description
1 polymer ?
#
loop_
_entity_poly.entity_id
_entity_poly.type
_entity_poly.pdbx_seq_one_letter_code
_entity_poly.pdbx_strand_id
1 'polypeptide(L)'
;GGAGELAAARNALVLGTLWFVMAPTVVGLVLDLTALMPLREDIAAERPLAVVARAWATGLLLLQVWRQASALEVLHLATWRARFDRLQRAGWARIELGWALANIIQPVLVPALVALVGPAALVWGLLPPLGVPPHIRVLAFKYAYLAFACGAAVVDTARRVHWWLAALRSSIRDERYLVGQQLMNCDTAHDAAPTAA
;
A
#
# COMPACT_ATOMS: atom_id res chain seq x y z
N GLY A 1 3.41 25.13 31.51
CA GLY A 1 4.25 23.99 31.12
C GLY A 1 3.48 22.69 31.06
N GLY A 2 3.01 22.17 32.20
CA GLY A 2 2.57 20.76 32.30
C GLY A 2 1.30 20.31 31.56
N ALA A 3 0.33 21.19 31.28
CA ALA A 3 -0.91 20.77 30.58
C ALA A 3 -0.66 20.37 29.11
N GLY A 4 0.31 21.03 28.45
CA GLY A 4 0.70 20.71 27.06
C GLY A 4 1.50 19.41 26.96
N GLU A 5 2.36 19.14 27.94
CA GLU A 5 3.19 17.92 27.98
C GLU A 5 2.36 16.66 28.24
N LEU A 6 1.36 16.74 29.12
CA LEU A 6 0.43 15.63 29.37
C LEU A 6 -0.41 15.29 28.14
N ALA A 7 -0.87 16.31 27.40
CA ALA A 7 -1.63 16.11 26.16
C ALA A 7 -0.75 15.48 25.07
N ALA A 8 0.51 15.93 24.93
CA ALA A 8 1.47 15.36 23.99
C ALA A 8 1.81 13.90 24.32
N ALA A 9 2.05 13.60 25.61
CA ALA A 9 2.34 12.24 26.07
C ALA A 9 1.17 11.27 25.80
N ARG A 10 -0.06 11.67 26.12
CA ARG A 10 -1.27 10.89 25.82
C ARG A 10 -1.38 10.57 24.33
N ASN A 11 -1.19 11.59 23.49
CA ASN A 11 -1.30 11.47 22.04
C ASN A 11 -0.25 10.51 21.46
N ALA A 12 1.00 10.62 21.92
CA ALA A 12 2.08 9.72 21.54
C ALA A 12 1.79 8.27 21.98
N LEU A 13 1.20 8.08 23.17
CA LEU A 13 0.81 6.76 23.67
C LEU A 13 -0.27 6.13 22.79
N VAL A 14 -1.32 6.88 22.47
CA VAL A 14 -2.40 6.41 21.58
C VAL A 14 -1.87 6.05 20.20
N LEU A 15 -1.06 6.93 19.59
CA LEU A 15 -0.40 6.68 18.30
C LEU A 15 0.49 5.43 18.34
N GLY A 16 1.30 5.30 19.39
CA GLY A 16 2.17 4.15 19.60
C GLY A 16 1.36 2.87 19.67
N THR A 17 0.33 2.82 20.51
CA THR A 17 -0.54 1.63 20.59
C THR A 17 -1.25 1.33 19.27
N LEU A 18 -1.80 2.34 18.60
CA LEU A 18 -2.50 2.15 17.32
C LEU A 18 -1.53 1.62 16.24
N TRP A 19 -0.30 2.12 16.21
CA TRP A 19 0.69 1.70 15.23
C TRP A 19 1.33 0.35 15.55
N PHE A 20 1.66 0.06 16.80
CA PHE A 20 2.39 -1.17 17.19
C PHE A 20 1.48 -2.34 17.56
N VAL A 21 0.19 -2.10 17.81
CA VAL A 21 -0.79 -3.15 18.08
C VAL A 21 -1.70 -3.31 16.87
N MET A 22 -2.50 -2.29 16.54
CA MET A 22 -3.56 -2.45 15.54
C MET A 22 -3.03 -2.71 14.13
N ALA A 23 -2.08 -1.92 13.64
CA ALA A 23 -1.59 -2.09 12.26
C ALA A 23 -0.95 -3.48 12.03
N PRO A 24 -0.03 -3.97 12.87
CA PRO A 24 0.51 -5.33 12.74
C PRO A 24 -0.56 -6.39 12.87
N THR A 25 -1.50 -6.27 13.82
CA THR A 25 -2.56 -7.28 13.99
C THR A 25 -3.43 -7.37 12.74
N VAL A 26 -3.88 -6.25 12.17
CA VAL A 26 -4.73 -6.26 10.96
C VAL A 26 -3.96 -6.79 9.75
N VAL A 27 -2.75 -6.30 9.53
CA VAL A 27 -1.91 -6.75 8.40
C VAL A 27 -1.57 -8.24 8.51
N GLY A 28 -1.20 -8.68 9.70
CA GLY A 28 -0.89 -10.08 9.98
C GLY A 28 -2.11 -10.99 9.85
N LEU A 29 -3.31 -10.53 10.23
CA LEU A 29 -4.56 -11.25 10.00
C LEU A 29 -4.86 -11.40 8.51
N VAL A 30 -4.69 -10.35 7.70
CA VAL A 30 -4.87 -10.43 6.25
C VAL A 30 -3.91 -11.44 5.64
N LEU A 31 -2.63 -11.43 6.05
CA LEU A 31 -1.64 -12.40 5.59
C LEU A 31 -2.00 -13.82 6.02
N ASP A 32 -2.43 -14.01 7.26
CA ASP A 32 -2.86 -15.31 7.80
C ASP A 32 -4.06 -15.86 7.03
N LEU A 33 -5.06 -15.01 6.77
CA LEU A 33 -6.27 -15.37 6.03
C LEU A 33 -6.02 -15.60 4.54
N THR A 34 -5.05 -14.91 3.93
CA THR A 34 -4.78 -15.02 2.49
C THR A 34 -3.83 -16.17 2.18
N ALA A 35 -2.72 -16.27 2.92
CA ALA A 35 -1.64 -17.20 2.62
C ALA A 35 -1.71 -18.49 3.45
N LEU A 36 -2.07 -18.39 4.73
CA LEU A 36 -2.02 -19.53 5.65
C LEU A 36 -3.35 -20.28 5.73
N MET A 37 -4.48 -19.61 5.56
CA MET A 37 -5.82 -20.24 5.55
C MET A 37 -6.01 -21.35 4.50
N PRO A 38 -5.57 -21.21 3.22
CA PRO A 38 -5.71 -22.30 2.25
C PRO A 38 -4.83 -23.52 2.57
N LEU A 39 -3.76 -23.33 3.36
CA LEU A 39 -2.84 -24.39 3.78
C LEU A 39 -3.30 -25.11 5.08
N ARG A 40 -4.35 -24.61 5.76
CA ARG A 40 -4.85 -25.18 7.00
C ARG A 40 -5.92 -26.23 6.75
N GLU A 41 -5.61 -27.46 7.14
CA GLU A 41 -6.55 -28.58 7.20
C GLU A 41 -7.43 -28.50 8.46
N ASP A 42 -6.88 -28.02 9.59
CA ASP A 42 -7.59 -27.94 10.87
C ASP A 42 -7.90 -26.49 11.30
N ILE A 43 -9.19 -26.15 11.33
CA ILE A 43 -9.70 -24.83 11.77
C ILE A 43 -10.14 -24.88 13.26
N ALA A 44 -10.22 -26.08 13.85
CA ALA A 44 -11.14 -26.32 14.97
C ALA A 44 -10.53 -26.29 16.40
N ALA A 45 -9.21 -26.18 16.59
CA ALA A 45 -8.61 -26.44 17.92
C ALA A 45 -7.75 -25.30 18.51
N GLU A 46 -7.59 -24.16 17.83
CA GLU A 46 -6.73 -23.08 18.34
C GLU A 46 -7.51 -22.07 19.19
N ARG A 47 -6.95 -21.70 20.36
CA ARG A 47 -7.52 -20.68 21.24
C ARG A 47 -7.55 -19.33 20.50
N PRO A 48 -8.65 -18.55 20.59
CA PRO A 48 -8.81 -17.32 19.81
C PRO A 48 -7.71 -16.29 20.08
N LEU A 49 -7.22 -16.21 21.32
CA LEU A 49 -6.11 -15.33 21.69
C LEU A 49 -4.78 -15.74 21.05
N ALA A 50 -4.53 -17.05 20.87
CA ALA A 50 -3.31 -17.53 20.24
C ALA A 50 -3.28 -17.19 18.74
N VAL A 51 -4.44 -17.23 18.08
CA VAL A 51 -4.58 -16.80 16.67
C VAL A 51 -4.23 -15.33 16.52
N VAL A 52 -4.79 -14.47 17.38
CA VAL A 52 -4.54 -13.02 17.35
C VAL A 52 -3.07 -12.70 17.67
N ALA A 53 -2.49 -13.35 18.68
CA ALA A 53 -1.08 -13.14 19.05
C ALA A 53 -0.13 -13.60 17.93
N ARG A 54 -0.41 -14.75 17.32
CA ARG A 54 0.35 -15.25 16.15
C ARG A 54 0.26 -14.26 15.00
N ALA A 55 -0.96 -13.85 14.62
CA ALA A 55 -1.19 -12.89 13.55
C ALA A 55 -0.47 -11.55 13.82
N TRP A 56 -0.52 -11.06 15.05
CA TRP A 56 0.22 -9.86 15.46
C TRP A 56 1.73 -10.02 15.27
N ALA A 57 2.30 -11.16 15.67
CA ALA A 57 3.73 -11.44 15.48
C ALA A 57 4.10 -11.53 13.99
N THR A 58 3.30 -12.21 13.15
CA THR A 58 3.53 -12.24 11.69
C THR A 58 3.43 -10.85 11.07
N GLY A 59 2.48 -10.04 11.52
CA GLY A 59 2.34 -8.66 11.06
C GLY A 59 3.55 -7.79 11.43
N LEU A 60 4.09 -7.96 12.64
CA LEU A 60 5.32 -7.26 13.06
C LEU A 60 6.53 -7.70 12.23
N LEU A 61 6.69 -9.00 11.99
CA LEU A 61 7.75 -9.51 11.13
C LEU A 61 7.64 -8.95 9.71
N LEU A 62 6.43 -8.90 9.14
CA LEU A 62 6.21 -8.33 7.82
C LEU A 62 6.56 -6.84 7.79
N LEU A 63 6.13 -6.06 8.78
CA LEU A 63 6.48 -4.65 8.89
C LEU A 63 7.99 -4.45 9.05
N GLN A 64 8.67 -5.34 9.77
CA GLN A 64 10.11 -5.31 9.93
C GLN A 64 10.84 -5.61 8.62
N VAL A 65 10.44 -6.64 7.88
CA VAL A 65 10.98 -6.98 6.56
C VAL A 65 10.73 -5.83 5.58
N TRP A 66 9.52 -5.27 5.59
CA TRP A 66 9.16 -4.16 4.74
C TRP A 66 9.98 -2.90 5.04
N ARG A 67 10.19 -2.57 6.32
CA ARG A 67 11.08 -1.49 6.74
C ARG A 67 12.50 -1.72 6.22
N GLN A 68 13.03 -2.93 6.36
CA GLN A 68 14.37 -3.27 5.86
C GLN A 68 14.46 -3.18 4.33
N ALA A 69 13.45 -3.68 3.62
CA ALA A 69 13.36 -3.58 2.16
C ALA A 69 13.30 -2.11 1.69
N SER A 70 12.57 -1.24 2.42
CA SER A 70 12.51 0.19 2.15
C SER A 70 13.86 0.90 2.36
N ALA A 71 14.69 0.38 3.28
CA ALA A 71 16.02 0.91 3.55
C ALA A 71 17.09 0.43 2.54
N LEU A 72 16.83 -0.66 1.83
CA LEU A 72 17.73 -1.24 0.83
C LEU A 72 17.45 -0.75 -0.61
N GLU A 73 16.45 0.12 -0.81
CA GLU A 73 16.01 0.62 -2.14
C GLU A 73 15.61 -0.46 -3.17
N VAL A 74 15.56 -1.73 -2.75
CA VAL A 74 15.24 -2.90 -3.60
C VAL A 74 13.85 -2.79 -4.21
N LEU A 75 12.92 -2.18 -3.48
CA LEU A 75 11.61 -1.81 -3.97
C LEU A 75 11.62 -0.29 -4.11
N HIS A 76 11.11 0.28 -5.21
CA HIS A 76 10.93 1.72 -5.45
C HIS A 76 9.99 2.40 -4.42
N LEU A 77 10.37 2.34 -3.14
CA LEU A 77 9.70 2.86 -1.96
C LEU A 77 10.40 4.13 -1.47
N ALA A 78 11.09 4.85 -2.36
CA ALA A 78 11.74 6.13 -2.05
C ALA A 78 10.77 7.13 -1.37
N THR A 79 9.49 7.07 -1.74
CA THR A 79 8.40 7.85 -1.12
C THR A 79 8.11 7.46 0.34
N TRP A 80 8.32 6.21 0.72
CA TRP A 80 8.16 5.74 2.10
C TRP A 80 9.38 6.08 2.95
N ARG A 81 10.58 5.96 2.39
CA ARG A 81 11.83 6.36 3.06
C ARG A 81 11.82 7.83 3.46
N ALA A 82 11.41 8.72 2.54
CA ALA A 82 11.27 10.14 2.85
C ALA A 82 10.23 10.44 3.95
N ARG A 83 9.17 9.62 4.06
CA ARG A 83 8.18 9.72 5.14
C ARG A 83 8.75 9.24 6.49
N PHE A 84 9.51 8.14 6.49
CA PHE A 84 10.17 7.63 7.70
C PHE A 84 11.28 8.55 8.21
N ASP A 85 12.07 9.13 7.31
CA ASP A 85 13.13 10.06 7.70
C ASP A 85 12.55 11.34 8.32
N ARG A 86 11.40 11.83 7.81
CA ARG A 86 10.67 12.93 8.45
C ARG A 86 10.13 12.52 9.81
N LEU A 87 9.65 11.28 9.97
CA LEU A 87 9.17 10.76 11.25
C LEU A 87 10.28 10.67 12.29
N GLN A 88 11.45 10.16 11.90
CA GLN A 88 12.63 10.07 12.76
C GLN A 88 13.15 11.46 13.16
N ARG A 89 13.17 12.42 12.22
CA ARG A 89 13.65 13.78 12.49
C ARG A 89 12.69 14.63 13.34
N ALA A 90 11.38 14.45 13.18
CA ALA A 90 10.39 15.21 13.93
C ALA A 90 10.14 14.67 15.35
N GLY A 91 10.37 13.37 15.57
CA GLY A 91 10.13 12.70 16.85
C GLY A 91 8.64 12.53 17.17
N TRP A 92 8.26 11.36 17.70
CA TRP A 92 6.85 10.98 17.96
C TRP A 92 6.05 11.99 18.80
N ALA A 93 6.72 12.80 19.63
CA ALA A 93 6.10 13.80 20.50
C ALA A 93 5.75 15.12 19.82
N ARG A 94 6.34 15.43 18.65
CA ARG A 94 6.16 16.70 17.92
C ARG A 94 5.39 16.57 16.61
N ILE A 95 5.06 15.34 16.22
CA ILE A 95 4.32 15.05 15.00
C ILE A 95 2.83 15.25 15.25
N GLU A 96 2.18 16.04 14.40
CA GLU A 96 0.73 16.19 14.43
C GLU A 96 0.04 14.84 14.20
N LEU A 97 -0.79 14.44 15.17
CA LEU A 97 -1.60 13.22 15.14
C LEU A 97 -2.31 13.04 13.80
N GLY A 98 -2.92 14.11 13.29
CA GLY A 98 -3.64 14.09 12.02
C GLY A 98 -2.74 13.78 10.82
N TRP A 99 -1.51 14.32 10.81
CA TRP A 99 -0.56 14.06 9.74
C TRP A 99 -0.06 12.61 9.75
N ALA A 100 0.30 12.07 10.92
CA ALA A 100 0.76 10.69 11.05
C ALA A 100 -0.36 9.69 10.72
N LEU A 101 -1.58 9.98 11.18
CA LEU A 101 -2.74 9.14 10.90
C LEU A 101 -3.04 9.11 9.39
N ALA A 102 -3.08 10.27 8.73
CA ALA A 102 -3.40 10.37 7.31
C ALA A 102 -2.28 9.88 6.37
N ASN A 103 -1.01 10.12 6.71
CA ASN A 103 0.11 9.81 5.82
C ASN A 103 0.78 8.46 6.06
N ILE A 104 0.53 7.80 7.19
CA ILE A 104 1.25 6.58 7.57
C ILE A 104 0.27 5.48 7.96
N ILE A 105 -0.65 5.75 8.88
CA ILE A 105 -1.61 4.74 9.35
C ILE A 105 -2.65 4.44 8.27
N GLN A 106 -3.31 5.46 7.75
CA GLN A 106 -4.37 5.34 6.74
C GLN A 106 -3.92 4.58 5.47
N PRO A 107 -2.75 4.87 4.84
CA PRO A 107 -2.33 4.15 3.65
C PRO A 107 -1.96 2.68 3.89
N VAL A 108 -1.76 2.25 5.15
CA VAL A 108 -1.54 0.84 5.49
C VAL A 108 -2.84 0.19 5.93
N LEU A 109 -3.58 0.85 6.83
CA LEU A 109 -4.77 0.30 7.47
C LEU A 109 -5.95 0.20 6.49
N VAL A 110 -6.16 1.20 5.64
CA VAL A 110 -7.29 1.20 4.69
C VAL A 110 -7.19 0.03 3.69
N PRO A 111 -6.10 -0.18 2.94
CA PRO A 111 -6.03 -1.31 2.04
C PRO A 111 -6.05 -2.65 2.77
N ALA A 112 -5.48 -2.74 3.98
CA ALA A 112 -5.56 -3.95 4.79
C ALA A 112 -6.99 -4.26 5.24
N LEU A 113 -7.75 -3.25 5.69
CA LEU A 113 -9.16 -3.40 6.02
C LEU A 113 -10.02 -3.75 4.80
N VAL A 114 -9.74 -3.14 3.64
CA VAL A 114 -10.42 -3.49 2.38
C VAL A 114 -10.10 -4.93 1.97
N ALA A 115 -8.86 -5.38 2.13
CA ALA A 115 -8.47 -6.78 1.88
C ALA A 115 -9.10 -7.76 2.88
N LEU A 116 -9.41 -7.31 4.10
CA LEU A 116 -10.09 -8.10 5.11
C LEU A 116 -11.61 -8.19 4.85
N VAL A 117 -12.25 -7.05 4.57
CA VAL A 117 -13.71 -6.95 4.44
C VAL A 117 -14.19 -7.32 3.04
N GLY A 118 -13.41 -6.99 2.00
CA GLY A 118 -13.77 -7.20 0.59
C GLY A 118 -14.15 -8.65 0.26
N PRO A 119 -13.30 -9.64 0.57
CA PRO A 119 -13.59 -11.05 0.32
C PRO A 119 -14.80 -11.54 1.11
N ALA A 120 -14.93 -11.13 2.37
CA ALA A 120 -16.08 -11.46 3.20
C ALA A 120 -17.37 -10.89 2.59
N ALA A 121 -17.41 -9.61 2.25
CA ALA A 121 -18.57 -8.97 1.63
C ALA A 121 -18.96 -9.64 0.30
N LEU A 122 -17.96 -10.07 -0.49
CA LEU A 122 -18.18 -10.77 -1.75
C LEU A 122 -18.80 -12.16 -1.52
N VAL A 123 -18.30 -12.92 -0.53
CA VAL A 123 -18.86 -14.25 -0.21
C VAL A 123 -20.24 -14.15 0.42
N TRP A 124 -20.46 -13.22 1.34
CA TRP A 124 -21.74 -13.07 2.03
C TRP A 124 -22.79 -12.31 1.20
N GLY A 125 -22.39 -11.49 0.22
CA GLY A 125 -23.28 -10.71 -0.63
C GLY A 125 -23.61 -11.37 -1.97
N LEU A 126 -22.61 -11.93 -2.67
CA LEU A 126 -22.82 -12.50 -4.02
C LEU A 126 -23.31 -13.95 -4.00
N LEU A 127 -22.88 -14.78 -3.04
CA LEU A 127 -23.19 -16.22 -3.07
C LEU A 127 -24.62 -16.60 -2.63
N PRO A 128 -25.28 -15.91 -1.67
CA PRO A 128 -26.65 -16.24 -1.30
C PRO A 128 -27.69 -16.15 -2.43
N PRO A 129 -27.73 -15.10 -3.27
CA PRO A 129 -28.70 -15.02 -4.35
C PRO A 129 -28.43 -16.05 -5.47
N LEU A 130 -27.24 -16.62 -5.55
CA LEU A 130 -26.85 -17.63 -6.54
C LEU A 130 -27.26 -19.07 -6.16
N GLY A 131 -27.91 -19.28 -5.00
CA GLY A 131 -28.39 -20.61 -4.59
C GLY A 131 -27.28 -21.62 -4.27
N VAL A 132 -26.05 -21.13 -3.99
CA VAL A 132 -24.87 -21.98 -3.81
C VAL A 132 -24.98 -22.83 -2.53
N PRO A 133 -24.77 -24.17 -2.61
CA PRO A 133 -24.85 -25.06 -1.45
C PRO A 133 -23.76 -24.77 -0.41
N PRO A 134 -24.01 -25.10 0.88
CA PRO A 134 -23.18 -24.64 2.01
C PRO A 134 -21.74 -25.15 1.97
N HIS A 135 -21.49 -26.35 1.45
CA HIS A 135 -20.12 -26.90 1.33
C HIS A 135 -19.25 -26.10 0.36
N ILE A 136 -19.82 -25.62 -0.75
CA ILE A 136 -19.12 -24.76 -1.72
C ILE A 136 -18.87 -23.38 -1.12
N ARG A 137 -19.77 -22.87 -0.27
CA ARG A 137 -19.61 -21.57 0.39
C ARG A 137 -18.40 -21.53 1.34
N VAL A 138 -18.13 -22.63 2.05
CA VAL A 138 -16.93 -22.76 2.90
C VAL A 138 -15.65 -22.77 2.06
N LEU A 139 -15.63 -23.53 0.96
CA LEU A 139 -14.51 -23.53 0.02
C LEU A 139 -14.30 -22.15 -0.62
N ALA A 140 -15.38 -21.52 -1.04
CA ALA A 140 -15.37 -20.18 -1.63
C ALA A 140 -14.80 -19.16 -0.64
N PHE A 141 -15.13 -19.24 0.65
CA PHE A 141 -14.54 -18.37 1.67
C PHE A 141 -13.03 -18.59 1.82
N LYS A 142 -12.55 -19.84 1.80
CA LYS A 142 -11.11 -20.14 1.86
C LYS A 142 -10.33 -19.52 0.70
N TYR A 143 -10.86 -19.59 -0.51
CA TYR A 143 -10.17 -19.09 -1.71
C TYR A 143 -10.49 -17.63 -2.06
N ALA A 144 -11.54 -17.04 -1.49
CA ALA A 144 -11.95 -15.66 -1.79
C ALA A 144 -10.87 -14.64 -1.44
N TYR A 145 -10.20 -14.80 -0.28
CA TYR A 145 -9.12 -13.90 0.13
C TYR A 145 -7.94 -13.93 -0.85
N LEU A 146 -7.54 -15.14 -1.26
CA LEU A 146 -6.48 -15.34 -2.26
C LEU A 146 -6.86 -14.78 -3.63
N ALA A 147 -8.08 -15.09 -4.10
CA ALA A 147 -8.58 -14.61 -5.38
C ALA A 147 -8.68 -13.08 -5.42
N PHE A 148 -9.13 -12.46 -4.34
CA PHE A 148 -9.21 -11.00 -4.21
C PHE A 148 -7.82 -10.37 -4.21
N ALA A 149 -6.87 -10.92 -3.46
CA ALA A 149 -5.49 -10.43 -3.44
C ALA A 149 -4.81 -10.55 -4.81
N CYS A 150 -4.96 -11.70 -5.49
CA CYS A 150 -4.46 -11.90 -6.85
C CYS A 150 -5.11 -10.93 -7.85
N GLY A 151 -6.43 -10.77 -7.80
CA GLY A 151 -7.16 -9.82 -8.65
C GLY A 151 -6.68 -8.39 -8.44
N ALA A 152 -6.52 -7.97 -7.19
CA ALA A 152 -5.99 -6.65 -6.85
C ALA A 152 -4.56 -6.44 -7.40
N ALA A 153 -3.70 -7.45 -7.29
CA ALA A 153 -2.35 -7.40 -7.83
C ALA A 153 -2.32 -7.28 -9.35
N VAL A 154 -3.19 -8.03 -10.06
CA VAL A 154 -3.32 -7.96 -11.52
C VAL A 154 -3.82 -6.59 -11.99
N VAL A 155 -4.83 -6.02 -11.32
CA VAL A 155 -5.35 -4.70 -11.67
C VAL A 155 -4.30 -3.62 -11.43
N ASP A 156 -3.52 -3.76 -10.36
CA ASP A 156 -2.45 -2.83 -10.02
C ASP A 156 -1.27 -2.91 -11.00
N THR A 157 -0.81 -4.10 -11.37
CA THR A 157 0.23 -4.26 -12.41
C THR A 157 -0.25 -3.75 -13.76
N ALA A 158 -1.49 -4.04 -14.15
CA ALA A 158 -2.09 -3.51 -15.37
C ALA A 158 -2.12 -1.97 -15.39
N ARG A 159 -2.46 -1.34 -14.26
CA ARG A 159 -2.44 0.13 -14.13
C ARG A 159 -1.04 0.70 -14.26
N ARG A 160 -0.03 0.07 -13.64
CA ARG A 160 1.37 0.49 -13.75
C ARG A 160 1.89 0.37 -15.18
N VAL A 161 1.60 -0.75 -15.84
CA VAL A 161 1.94 -0.96 -17.25
C VAL A 161 1.25 0.07 -18.13
N HIS A 162 -0.04 0.35 -17.90
CA HIS A 162 -0.77 1.37 -18.65
C HIS A 162 -0.15 2.76 -18.47
N TRP A 163 0.18 3.15 -17.24
CA TRP A 163 0.87 4.42 -16.95
C TRP A 163 2.24 4.49 -17.61
N TRP A 164 3.02 3.41 -17.54
CA TRP A 164 4.34 3.34 -18.18
C TRP A 164 4.23 3.44 -19.70
N LEU A 165 3.27 2.75 -20.31
CA LEU A 165 2.99 2.84 -21.75
C LEU A 165 2.55 4.24 -22.16
N ALA A 166 1.70 4.90 -21.35
CA ALA A 166 1.28 6.27 -21.60
C ALA A 166 2.47 7.23 -21.53
N ALA A 167 3.34 7.08 -20.53
CA ALA A 167 4.56 7.88 -20.38
C ALA A 167 5.57 7.64 -21.50
N LEU A 168 5.72 6.39 -21.96
CA LEU A 168 6.60 6.05 -23.07
C LEU A 168 6.08 6.68 -24.38
N ARG A 169 4.75 6.62 -24.57
CA ARG A 169 4.11 7.22 -25.76
C ARG A 169 4.24 8.74 -25.78
N SER A 170 4.17 9.42 -24.63
CA SER A 170 4.43 10.86 -24.55
C SER A 170 5.91 11.18 -24.79
N SER A 171 6.85 10.40 -24.25
CA SER A 171 8.29 10.60 -24.46
C SER A 171 8.68 10.55 -25.94
N ILE A 172 8.16 9.56 -26.68
CA ILE A 172 8.43 9.43 -28.12
C ILE A 172 7.84 10.61 -28.91
N ARG A 173 6.71 11.15 -28.45
CA ARG A 173 6.07 12.30 -29.08
C ARG A 173 6.91 13.56 -28.85
N ASP A 174 7.34 13.80 -27.62
CA ASP A 174 8.09 15.01 -27.25
C ASP A 174 9.46 15.08 -27.94
N GLU A 175 10.15 13.95 -28.14
CA GLU A 175 11.40 13.91 -28.93
C GLU A 175 11.19 14.39 -30.37
N ARG A 176 10.09 13.99 -31.02
CA ARG A 176 9.77 14.46 -32.38
C ARG A 176 9.45 15.96 -32.43
N TYR A 177 8.80 16.50 -31.40
CA TYR A 177 8.53 17.94 -31.33
C TYR A 177 9.81 18.74 -31.07
N LEU A 178 10.73 18.24 -30.25
CA LEU A 178 12.02 18.88 -30.00
C LEU A 178 12.90 18.95 -31.25
N VAL A 179 12.94 17.88 -32.06
CA VAL A 179 13.66 17.88 -33.35
C VAL A 179 13.05 18.87 -34.34
N GLY A 180 11.71 18.93 -34.42
CA GLY A 180 11.02 19.91 -35.26
C GLY A 180 11.29 21.35 -34.83
N GLN A 181 11.40 21.62 -33.53
CA GLN A 181 11.71 22.94 -33.00
C GLN A 181 13.17 23.34 -33.24
N GLN A 182 14.11 22.39 -33.15
CA GLN A 182 15.52 22.62 -33.49
C GLN A 182 15.70 22.93 -34.98
N LEU A 183 15.01 22.22 -35.87
CA LEU A 183 15.02 22.51 -37.31
C LEU A 183 14.47 23.91 -37.62
N MET A 184 13.35 24.30 -37.00
CA MET A 184 12.77 25.64 -37.17
C MET A 184 13.70 26.75 -36.64
N ASN A 185 14.41 26.49 -35.53
CA ASN A 185 15.42 27.41 -35.00
C ASN A 185 16.64 27.53 -35.94
N CYS A 186 17.02 26.47 -36.65
CA CYS A 186 18.08 26.51 -37.66
C CYS A 186 17.68 27.31 -38.90
N ASP A 187 16.46 27.11 -39.42
CA ASP A 187 15.96 27.87 -40.58
C ASP A 187 15.80 29.36 -40.26
N THR A 188 15.22 29.70 -39.12
CA THR A 188 15.09 31.10 -38.69
C THR A 188 16.43 31.78 -38.46
N ALA A 189 17.45 31.06 -37.97
CA ALA A 189 18.81 31.58 -37.85
C ALA A 189 19.52 31.73 -39.20
N HIS A 190 19.21 30.86 -40.17
CA HIS A 190 19.70 30.96 -41.55
C HIS A 190 19.07 32.16 -42.28
N ASP A 191 17.77 32.37 -42.12
CA ASP A 191 17.02 33.49 -42.72
C ASP A 191 17.33 34.84 -42.05
N ALA A 192 17.62 34.84 -40.74
CA ALA A 192 18.07 36.03 -40.02
C ALA A 192 19.51 36.46 -40.34
N ALA A 193 20.23 35.70 -41.19
CA ALA A 193 21.54 36.05 -41.70
C ALA A 193 21.50 36.55 -43.16
N PRO A 194 21.05 37.79 -43.45
CA PRO A 194 21.37 38.43 -44.72
C PRO A 194 22.56 39.39 -44.56
N THR A 195 23.55 39.20 -45.45
CA THR A 195 24.41 40.26 -46.02
C THR A 195 25.27 41.06 -45.04
N ALA A 196 26.29 40.42 -44.47
CA ALA A 196 27.51 41.12 -44.02
C ALA A 196 28.67 40.72 -44.95
N ALA A 197 28.60 41.20 -46.19
CA ALA A 197 29.70 41.20 -47.16
C ALA A 197 29.59 42.48 -47.99
#